data_AF-A0A2K2VS13-F1
#
_entry.id   AF-A0A2K2VS13-F1
#
_cell.length_a   1.000
_cell.length_b   1.000
_cell.length_c   1.000
_cell.angle_alpha   90.00
_cell.angle_beta   90.00
_cell.angle_gamma   90.00
#
_symmetry.space_group_name_H-M   'P 1'
#
loop_
_entity.id
_entity.type
_entity.pdbx_description
1 polymer ?
#
loop_
_entity_poly.entity_id
_entity_poly.type
_entity_poly.pdbx_seq_one_letter_code
_entity_poly.pdbx_strand_id
1 'polypeptide(L)'
;MKHALMATVAFLGIVMLGAAGCSTKAHVQTESVMVEEMASFEQAELEPCTTLEGSLLRAGQLTNSSFSGATQYDGAIRFEFDSSALSADAKAAIDAVVVPLVQTNTDFFVELQGHADEFGEEAYNFQLGLARARAVMGYLYQEYDVPLQRMNGFSCGEIKPVGDNSLSAGRAENRRVTIVVVE
;
A
#
# COMPACT_ATOMS: atom_id res chain seq x y z
N MET A 1 -26.27 53.51 -74.36
CA MET A 1 -27.74 53.44 -74.46
C MET A 1 -28.27 53.33 -73.05
N LYS A 2 -29.25 54.17 -72.71
CA LYS A 2 -29.83 54.34 -71.37
C LYS A 2 -30.54 53.04 -70.97
N HIS A 3 -30.57 52.70 -69.68
CA HIS A 3 -31.80 52.49 -68.91
C HIS A 3 -31.46 52.29 -67.42
N ALA A 4 -32.07 53.13 -66.59
CA ALA A 4 -32.02 53.12 -65.14
C ALA A 4 -32.93 52.05 -64.56
N LEU A 5 -32.68 51.57 -63.33
CA LEU A 5 -33.72 51.47 -62.30
C LEU A 5 -33.16 51.21 -60.88
N MET A 6 -33.36 52.21 -60.04
CA MET A 6 -33.82 52.23 -58.62
C MET A 6 -33.24 51.32 -57.53
N ALA A 7 -32.91 52.01 -56.43
CA ALA A 7 -32.50 51.56 -55.11
C ALA A 7 -33.65 50.97 -54.27
N THR A 8 -33.31 50.16 -53.25
CA THR A 8 -33.90 50.29 -51.91
C THR A 8 -33.03 49.65 -50.81
N VAL A 9 -33.00 50.37 -49.69
CA VAL A 9 -32.22 50.29 -48.45
C VAL A 9 -32.64 49.13 -47.53
N ALA A 10 -31.71 48.57 -46.75
CA ALA A 10 -31.96 48.20 -45.35
C ALA A 10 -30.65 48.09 -44.55
N PHE A 11 -30.48 48.99 -43.59
CA PHE A 11 -29.43 49.07 -42.58
C PHE A 11 -29.84 48.17 -41.39
N LEU A 12 -28.96 47.32 -40.85
CA LEU A 12 -29.12 46.78 -39.49
C LEU A 12 -27.77 46.38 -38.85
N GLY A 13 -27.37 47.13 -37.81
CA GLY A 13 -26.77 46.65 -36.56
C GLY A 13 -25.45 45.86 -36.53
N ILE A 14 -24.42 46.47 -35.94
CA ILE A 14 -23.10 45.94 -35.57
C ILE A 14 -23.15 45.23 -34.20
N VAL A 15 -22.41 44.11 -34.00
CA VAL A 15 -21.64 43.81 -32.76
C VAL A 15 -20.39 42.95 -33.09
N MET A 16 -19.24 43.38 -32.58
CA MET A 16 -17.90 42.75 -32.61
C MET A 16 -17.72 41.66 -31.54
N LEU A 17 -16.87 40.64 -31.77
CA LEU A 17 -15.85 40.16 -30.79
C LEU A 17 -14.90 39.05 -31.31
N GLY A 18 -13.57 39.24 -31.10
CA GLY A 18 -12.52 38.22 -30.83
C GLY A 18 -12.05 37.30 -31.98
N ALA A 19 -10.79 36.85 -32.10
CA ALA A 19 -9.53 37.03 -31.39
C ALA A 19 -8.36 36.71 -32.37
N ALA A 20 -7.19 37.32 -32.17
CA ALA A 20 -6.01 37.21 -33.05
C ALA A 20 -5.18 35.94 -32.81
N GLY A 21 -4.63 35.38 -33.90
CA GLY A 21 -3.85 34.14 -33.91
C GLY A 21 -2.34 34.28 -34.19
N CYS A 22 -1.65 33.20 -33.82
CA CYS A 22 -0.44 32.53 -34.36
C CYS A 22 0.98 33.16 -34.40
N SER A 23 1.87 32.42 -33.73
CA SER A 23 3.08 31.74 -34.25
C SER A 23 4.39 32.53 -34.42
N THR A 24 5.39 32.16 -33.60
CA THR A 24 6.82 32.32 -33.92
C THR A 24 7.58 31.09 -33.41
N LYS A 25 8.37 30.45 -34.29
CA LYS A 25 9.44 29.52 -33.92
C LYS A 25 10.68 30.31 -33.54
N ALA A 26 11.22 30.06 -32.35
CA ALA A 26 12.59 30.39 -32.00
C ALA A 26 13.24 29.16 -31.35
N HIS A 27 14.35 28.75 -31.91
CA HIS A 27 15.16 27.61 -31.48
C HIS A 27 16.02 28.08 -30.29
N VAL A 28 15.87 27.44 -29.13
CA VAL A 28 16.81 27.55 -28.01
C VAL A 28 17.32 26.15 -27.72
N GLN A 29 18.63 25.95 -27.91
CA GLN A 29 19.35 24.82 -27.35
C GLN A 29 19.21 24.89 -25.83
N THR A 30 18.50 23.93 -25.24
CA THR A 30 18.54 23.69 -23.79
C THR A 30 18.85 22.21 -23.63
N GLU A 31 20.11 21.97 -23.26
CA GLU A 31 20.63 20.87 -22.46
C GLU A 31 19.95 19.50 -22.58
N SER A 32 20.65 18.63 -23.29
CA SER A 32 20.60 17.18 -23.13
C SER A 32 21.17 16.76 -21.77
N VAL A 33 20.42 16.91 -20.69
CA VAL A 33 20.59 16.14 -19.44
C VAL A 33 19.19 16.05 -18.81
N MET A 34 18.92 15.00 -18.02
CA MET A 34 17.73 14.81 -17.18
C MET A 34 16.54 14.04 -17.78
N VAL A 35 16.75 12.97 -18.57
CA VAL A 35 15.76 11.86 -18.64
C VAL A 35 16.37 10.50 -18.25
N GLU A 36 17.63 10.47 -17.80
CA GLU A 36 18.23 9.26 -17.21
C GLU A 36 18.20 9.26 -15.67
N GLU A 37 17.90 10.39 -15.03
CA GLU A 37 17.83 10.51 -13.56
C GLU A 37 16.39 10.40 -13.00
N MET A 38 15.50 9.71 -13.72
CA MET A 38 14.19 9.28 -13.19
C MET A 38 14.05 7.76 -13.13
N ALA A 39 15.09 7.03 -13.55
CA ALA A 39 15.17 5.57 -13.47
C ALA A 39 16.08 5.08 -12.32
N SER A 40 16.50 5.98 -11.42
CA SER A 40 17.35 5.65 -10.26
C SER A 40 16.71 5.96 -8.91
N PHE A 41 15.40 6.23 -8.87
CA PHE A 41 14.62 5.62 -7.80
C PHE A 41 14.46 4.16 -8.19
N GLU A 42 15.54 3.42 -7.97
CA GLU A 42 15.41 2.02 -7.60
C GLU A 42 14.43 2.07 -6.44
N GLN A 43 13.15 1.83 -6.75
CA GLN A 43 12.19 1.41 -5.76
C GLN A 43 12.97 0.39 -4.97
N ALA A 44 13.20 0.67 -3.69
CA ALA A 44 13.23 -0.40 -2.74
C ALA A 44 11.91 -1.14 -3.01
N GLU A 45 11.94 -2.11 -3.91
CA GLU A 45 10.96 -3.17 -4.04
C GLU A 45 11.06 -3.81 -2.69
N LEU A 46 10.22 -3.26 -1.84
CA LEU A 46 10.11 -3.52 -0.44
C LEU A 46 9.49 -4.91 -0.46
N GLU A 47 10.35 -5.92 -0.64
CA GLU A 47 10.01 -7.31 -0.91
C GLU A 47 8.78 -7.62 -0.04
N PRO A 48 7.64 -8.00 -0.65
CA PRO A 48 6.37 -8.07 0.04
C PRO A 48 6.39 -9.06 1.21
N CYS A 49 7.48 -9.81 1.38
CA CYS A 49 7.86 -10.47 2.62
C CYS A 49 9.32 -10.17 2.95
N THR A 50 9.54 -9.43 4.04
CA THR A 50 10.89 -9.12 4.52
C THR A 50 11.39 -10.13 5.54
N THR A 51 12.71 -10.23 5.60
CA THR A 51 13.43 -10.83 6.72
C THR A 51 13.31 -9.94 7.97
N LEU A 52 13.70 -10.46 9.13
CA LEU A 52 13.81 -9.68 10.37
C LEU A 52 14.65 -8.41 10.19
N GLU A 53 15.78 -8.50 9.47
CA GLU A 53 16.62 -7.34 9.14
C GLU A 53 15.88 -6.31 8.28
N GLY A 54 15.08 -6.78 7.31
CA GLY A 54 14.23 -5.91 6.50
C GLY A 54 13.15 -5.21 7.32
N SER A 55 12.54 -5.91 8.28
CA SER A 55 11.56 -5.31 9.21
C SER A 55 12.19 -4.24 10.11
N LEU A 56 13.40 -4.48 10.62
CA LEU A 56 14.20 -3.50 11.37
C LEU A 56 14.47 -2.22 10.56
N LEU A 57 14.97 -2.38 9.33
CA LEU A 57 15.26 -1.25 8.44
C LEU A 57 14.00 -0.45 8.13
N ARG A 58 12.90 -1.15 7.79
CA ARG A 58 11.63 -0.52 7.45
C ARG A 58 11.06 0.25 8.63
N ALA A 59 11.08 -0.34 9.83
CA ALA A 59 10.63 0.34 11.04
C ALA A 59 11.39 1.66 11.23
N GLY A 60 12.73 1.62 11.15
CA GLY A 60 13.54 2.83 11.29
C GLY A 60 13.27 3.90 10.24
N GLN A 61 13.01 3.50 8.99
CA GLN A 61 12.62 4.43 7.91
C GLN A 61 11.25 5.06 8.15
N LEU A 62 10.26 4.29 8.60
CA LEU A 62 8.89 4.76 8.81
C LEU A 62 8.76 5.64 10.06
N THR A 63 9.52 5.36 11.11
CA THR A 63 9.44 6.09 12.38
C THR A 63 10.52 7.16 12.55
N ASN A 64 11.54 7.17 11.69
CA ASN A 64 12.76 7.97 11.87
C ASN A 64 13.44 7.70 13.24
N SER A 65 13.45 6.43 13.66
CA SER A 65 14.03 5.93 14.91
C SER A 65 15.07 4.84 14.66
N SER A 66 15.94 4.58 15.63
CA SER A 66 16.84 3.43 15.63
C SER A 66 16.31 2.37 16.59
N PHE A 67 16.18 1.14 16.10
CA PHE A 67 15.80 -0.02 16.90
C PHE A 67 16.99 -0.95 17.12
N SER A 68 16.97 -1.68 18.22
CA SER A 68 18.04 -2.57 18.66
C SER A 68 17.86 -4.02 18.22
N GLY A 69 16.63 -4.45 17.97
CA GLY A 69 16.30 -5.83 17.59
C GLY A 69 14.91 -6.00 17.02
N ALA A 70 14.67 -7.19 16.45
CA ALA A 70 13.34 -7.61 16.01
C ALA A 70 13.08 -9.06 16.36
N THR A 71 11.84 -9.34 16.76
CA THR A 71 11.34 -10.67 17.12
C THR A 71 10.14 -11.01 16.26
N GLN A 72 10.16 -12.18 15.62
CA GLN A 72 9.06 -12.68 14.79
C GLN A 72 8.21 -13.69 15.55
N TYR A 73 6.89 -13.52 15.46
CA TYR A 73 5.86 -14.41 15.94
C TYR A 73 5.05 -14.91 14.74
N ASP A 74 5.20 -16.18 14.39
CA ASP A 74 4.59 -16.79 13.21
C ASP A 74 3.69 -17.99 13.58
N GLY A 75 2.69 -18.26 12.74
CA GLY A 75 1.92 -19.50 12.74
C GLY A 75 0.75 -19.57 13.73
N ALA A 76 0.71 -18.70 14.74
CA ALA A 76 -0.35 -18.70 15.77
C ALA A 76 -1.62 -17.94 15.34
N ILE A 77 -1.49 -16.89 14.54
CA ILE A 77 -2.61 -16.04 14.12
C ILE A 77 -3.13 -16.57 12.78
N ARG A 78 -4.13 -17.45 12.86
CA ARG A 78 -4.69 -18.18 11.71
C ARG A 78 -6.06 -17.66 11.32
N PHE A 79 -6.39 -17.88 10.05
CA PHE A 79 -7.66 -17.46 9.46
C PHE A 79 -8.36 -18.63 8.78
N GLU A 80 -9.70 -18.57 8.81
CA GLU A 80 -10.53 -19.46 8.01
C GLU A 80 -10.32 -19.23 6.51
N PHE A 81 -10.73 -20.24 5.73
CA PHE A 81 -10.71 -20.14 4.29
C PHE A 81 -11.51 -18.92 3.82
N ASP A 82 -10.94 -18.18 2.87
CA ASP A 82 -11.57 -16.99 2.27
C ASP A 82 -12.05 -15.93 3.27
N SER A 83 -11.33 -15.77 4.38
CA SER A 83 -11.73 -14.86 5.46
C SER A 83 -10.55 -14.05 6.02
N SER A 84 -10.86 -12.81 6.43
CA SER A 84 -10.01 -11.94 7.24
C SER A 84 -10.58 -11.68 8.63
N ALA A 85 -11.62 -12.41 9.04
CA ALA A 85 -12.20 -12.27 10.37
C ALA A 85 -11.31 -12.95 11.43
N LEU A 86 -11.07 -12.24 12.54
CA LEU A 86 -10.30 -12.78 13.67
C LEU A 86 -11.19 -13.66 14.54
N SER A 87 -10.81 -14.93 14.69
CA SER A 87 -11.41 -15.86 15.66
C SER A 87 -10.98 -15.51 17.09
N ALA A 88 -11.63 -16.12 18.09
CA ALA A 88 -11.23 -15.96 19.49
C ALA A 88 -9.80 -16.46 19.74
N ASP A 89 -9.42 -17.57 19.11
CA ASP A 89 -8.06 -18.13 19.24
C ASP A 89 -7.01 -17.22 18.58
N ALA A 90 -7.34 -16.63 17.43
CA ALA A 90 -6.46 -15.66 16.76
C ALA A 90 -6.25 -14.41 17.61
N LYS A 91 -7.32 -13.90 18.25
CA LYS A 91 -7.23 -12.79 19.20
C LYS A 91 -6.35 -13.15 20.40
N ALA A 92 -6.58 -14.29 21.04
CA ALA A 92 -5.75 -14.74 22.16
C ALA A 92 -4.26 -14.88 21.79
N ALA A 93 -3.97 -15.31 20.56
CA ALA A 93 -2.59 -15.35 20.05
C ALA A 93 -1.99 -13.94 19.85
N ILE A 94 -2.76 -12.97 19.36
CA ILE A 94 -2.34 -11.57 19.27
C ILE A 94 -2.08 -10.99 20.65
N ASP A 95 -3.00 -11.21 21.59
CA ASP A 95 -2.94 -10.70 22.97
C ASP A 95 -1.67 -11.18 23.68
N ALA A 96 -1.30 -12.45 23.48
CA ALA A 96 -0.09 -13.04 24.05
C ALA A 96 1.21 -12.33 23.60
N VAL A 97 1.19 -11.71 22.42
CA VAL A 97 2.33 -10.93 21.89
C VAL A 97 2.27 -9.48 22.36
N VAL A 98 1.10 -8.84 22.27
CA VAL A 98 1.00 -7.37 22.43
C VAL A 98 0.78 -6.91 23.87
N VAL A 99 0.07 -7.69 24.70
CA VAL A 99 -0.22 -7.28 26.09
C VAL A 99 1.05 -6.96 26.89
N PRO A 100 2.12 -7.80 26.86
CA PRO A 100 3.36 -7.47 27.56
C PRO A 100 3.98 -6.14 27.09
N LEU A 101 4.00 -5.89 25.78
CA LEU A 101 4.62 -4.71 25.17
C LEU A 101 3.92 -3.41 25.59
N VAL A 102 2.58 -3.44 25.63
CA VAL A 102 1.75 -2.30 26.04
C VAL A 102 1.89 -2.03 27.54
N GLN A 103 1.95 -3.09 28.36
CA GLN A 103 2.07 -2.95 29.82
C GLN A 103 3.42 -2.43 30.28
N THR A 104 4.51 -2.79 29.58
CA THR A 104 5.86 -2.30 29.90
C THR A 104 6.13 -0.90 29.38
N ASN A 105 5.21 -0.34 28.57
CA ASN A 105 5.39 0.94 27.88
C ASN A 105 6.70 0.97 27.07
N THR A 106 7.05 -0.15 26.43
CA THR A 106 8.25 -0.25 25.60
C THR A 106 8.09 0.59 24.34
N ASP A 107 9.18 1.19 23.85
CA ASP A 107 9.16 1.75 22.50
C ASP A 107 9.27 0.60 21.48
N PHE A 108 8.16 0.20 20.89
CA PHE A 108 8.08 -0.84 19.87
C PHE A 108 7.39 -0.36 18.59
N PHE A 109 7.72 -1.03 17.50
CA PHE A 109 7.03 -0.95 16.22
C PHE A 109 6.54 -2.34 15.81
N VAL A 110 5.34 -2.43 15.23
CA VAL A 110 4.74 -3.69 14.82
C VAL A 110 4.61 -3.75 13.31
N GLU A 111 5.24 -4.74 12.71
CA GLU A 111 5.02 -5.10 11.32
C GLU A 111 4.12 -6.34 11.22
N LEU A 112 3.13 -6.28 10.34
CA LEU A 112 2.11 -7.30 10.15
C LEU A 112 2.16 -7.79 8.70
N GLN A 113 2.59 -9.03 8.52
CA GLN A 113 2.75 -9.65 7.21
C GLN A 113 1.59 -10.63 7.00
N GLY A 114 0.68 -10.30 6.08
CA GLY A 114 -0.51 -11.09 5.82
C GLY A 114 -0.33 -12.08 4.66
N HIS A 115 -0.62 -13.35 4.91
CA HIS A 115 -0.43 -14.46 3.98
C HIS A 115 -1.76 -15.11 3.58
N ALA A 116 -1.75 -15.78 2.43
CA ALA A 116 -2.83 -16.64 1.93
C ALA A 116 -2.29 -18.04 1.58
N ASP A 117 -3.21 -18.99 1.39
CA ASP A 117 -2.87 -20.29 0.80
C ASP A 117 -2.88 -20.20 -0.73
N GLU A 118 -2.51 -21.28 -1.42
CA GLU A 118 -2.38 -21.29 -2.90
C GLU A 118 -3.70 -21.21 -3.67
N PHE A 119 -4.86 -21.21 -2.99
CA PHE A 119 -6.14 -21.24 -3.69
C PHE A 119 -6.61 -19.84 -4.03
N GLY A 120 -6.65 -19.54 -5.33
CA GLY A 120 -7.14 -18.27 -5.85
C GLY A 120 -6.21 -17.72 -6.92
N GLU A 121 -6.55 -16.55 -7.44
CA GLU A 121 -5.61 -15.78 -8.25
C GLU A 121 -4.61 -15.07 -7.34
N GLU A 122 -3.36 -14.93 -7.78
CA GLU A 122 -2.30 -14.26 -7.01
C GLU A 122 -2.72 -12.87 -6.52
N ALA A 123 -3.36 -12.08 -7.39
CA ALA A 123 -3.86 -10.74 -7.05
C ALA A 123 -4.95 -10.78 -5.97
N TYR A 124 -5.78 -11.82 -5.96
CA TYR A 124 -6.79 -12.04 -4.93
C TYR A 124 -6.13 -12.39 -3.60
N ASN A 125 -5.19 -13.32 -3.61
CA ASN A 125 -4.45 -13.76 -2.43
C ASN A 125 -3.63 -12.63 -1.80
N PHE A 126 -3.07 -11.74 -2.62
CA PHE A 126 -2.43 -10.51 -2.16
C PHE A 126 -3.44 -9.56 -1.46
N GLN A 127 -4.62 -9.35 -2.03
CA GLN A 127 -5.65 -8.52 -1.38
C GLN A 127 -6.16 -9.15 -0.08
N LEU A 128 -6.35 -10.46 -0.05
CA LEU A 128 -6.81 -11.18 1.13
C LEU A 128 -5.76 -11.15 2.26
N GLY A 129 -4.48 -11.35 1.93
CA GLY A 129 -3.39 -11.18 2.89
C GLY A 129 -3.36 -9.76 3.45
N LEU A 130 -3.52 -8.73 2.61
CA LEU A 130 -3.57 -7.34 3.06
C LEU A 130 -4.77 -7.08 3.99
N ALA A 131 -5.93 -7.64 3.68
CA ALA A 131 -7.12 -7.53 4.50
C ALA A 131 -6.91 -8.17 5.89
N ARG A 132 -6.23 -9.32 5.95
CA ARG A 132 -5.86 -9.99 7.21
C ARG A 132 -4.92 -9.15 8.05
N ALA A 133 -3.85 -8.60 7.46
CA ALA A 133 -2.93 -7.70 8.17
C ALA A 133 -3.67 -6.48 8.74
N ARG A 134 -4.56 -5.86 7.95
CA ARG A 134 -5.39 -4.74 8.40
C ARG A 134 -6.38 -5.11 9.50
N ALA A 135 -6.93 -6.32 9.49
CA ALA A 135 -7.81 -6.80 10.55
C ALA A 135 -7.06 -6.86 11.89
N VAL A 136 -5.81 -7.33 11.88
CA VAL A 136 -4.93 -7.32 13.06
C VAL A 136 -4.61 -5.89 13.49
N MET A 137 -4.23 -4.99 12.57
CA MET A 137 -4.01 -3.56 12.89
C MET A 137 -5.23 -2.93 13.56
N GLY A 138 -6.42 -3.16 13.01
CA GLY A 138 -7.67 -2.65 13.55
C GLY A 138 -7.95 -3.17 14.94
N TYR A 139 -7.66 -4.44 15.22
CA TYR A 139 -7.80 -5.03 16.54
C TYR A 139 -6.82 -4.41 17.55
N LEU A 140 -5.54 -4.26 17.18
CA LEU A 140 -4.53 -3.62 18.03
C LEU A 140 -4.89 -2.17 18.38
N TYR A 141 -5.38 -1.42 17.40
CA TYR A 141 -5.84 -0.05 17.63
C TYR A 141 -7.07 0.00 18.55
N GLN A 142 -8.08 -0.83 18.30
CA GLN A 142 -9.35 -0.76 19.03
C GLN A 142 -9.26 -1.28 20.47
N GLU A 143 -8.53 -2.37 20.71
CA GLU A 143 -8.47 -3.02 22.03
C GLU A 143 -7.33 -2.50 22.91
N TYR A 144 -6.22 -2.08 22.29
CA TYR A 144 -4.99 -1.74 23.01
C TYR A 144 -4.50 -0.30 22.77
N ASP A 145 -5.22 0.49 21.99
CA ASP A 145 -4.86 1.87 21.64
C ASP A 145 -3.44 2.00 21.06
N VAL A 146 -2.96 0.98 20.35
CA VAL A 146 -1.68 1.03 19.66
C VAL A 146 -1.79 2.02 18.49
N PRO A 147 -1.01 3.12 18.45
CA PRO A 147 -1.13 4.12 17.40
C PRO A 147 -0.81 3.55 16.02
N LEU A 148 -1.59 3.94 15.00
CA LEU A 148 -1.39 3.46 13.62
C LEU A 148 0.02 3.77 13.07
N GLN A 149 0.66 4.84 13.55
CA GLN A 149 2.02 5.23 13.15
C GLN A 149 3.10 4.27 13.67
N ARG A 150 2.78 3.44 14.67
CA ARG A 150 3.66 2.39 15.20
C ARG A 150 3.40 1.04 14.57
N MET A 151 2.59 1.00 13.50
CA MET A 151 2.21 -0.21 12.82
C MET A 151 2.43 -0.09 11.32
N ASN A 152 2.82 -1.19 10.69
CA ASN A 152 2.81 -1.32 9.25
C ASN A 152 2.24 -2.68 8.86
N GLY A 153 1.29 -2.69 7.94
CA GLY A 153 0.63 -3.91 7.46
C GLY A 153 0.72 -4.03 5.95
N PHE A 154 1.21 -5.15 5.46
CA PHE A 154 1.28 -5.46 4.02
C PHE A 154 0.96 -6.93 3.76
N SER A 155 0.86 -7.28 2.48
CA SER A 155 0.61 -8.66 2.08
C SER A 155 1.84 -9.31 1.51
N CYS A 156 2.03 -10.54 1.95
CA CYS A 156 2.91 -11.55 1.40
C CYS A 156 2.23 -12.46 0.35
N GLY A 157 0.93 -12.27 0.08
CA GLY A 157 0.14 -13.19 -0.74
C GLY A 157 0.38 -14.66 -0.38
N GLU A 158 0.55 -15.49 -1.40
CA GLU A 158 0.85 -16.93 -1.28
C GLU A 158 2.34 -17.28 -1.38
N ILE A 159 3.24 -16.29 -1.54
CA ILE A 159 4.63 -16.52 -1.95
C ILE A 159 5.57 -17.00 -0.84
N LYS A 160 5.11 -17.07 0.42
CA LYS A 160 5.87 -17.59 1.57
C LYS A 160 5.06 -18.63 2.36
N PRO A 161 4.81 -19.82 1.77
CA PRO A 161 4.16 -20.91 2.47
C PRO A 161 5.07 -21.46 3.58
N VAL A 162 4.47 -21.81 4.71
CA VAL A 162 5.12 -22.51 5.84
C VAL A 162 4.61 -23.94 5.98
N GLY A 163 3.40 -24.21 5.49
CA GLY A 163 2.79 -25.52 5.42
C GLY A 163 2.71 -26.04 3.98
N ASP A 164 2.61 -27.37 3.84
CA ASP A 164 2.42 -28.04 2.56
C ASP A 164 1.04 -27.70 1.97
N ASN A 165 1.02 -26.97 0.86
CA ASN A 165 -0.21 -26.56 0.20
C ASN A 165 -1.02 -27.74 -0.39
N SER A 166 -0.39 -28.89 -0.63
CA SER A 166 -1.12 -30.08 -1.07
C SER A 166 -2.04 -30.64 0.02
N LEU A 167 -1.76 -30.33 1.30
CA LEU A 167 -2.50 -30.81 2.46
C LEU A 167 -3.45 -29.72 3.00
N SER A 168 -4.66 -30.12 3.39
CA SER A 168 -5.62 -29.19 4.00
C SER A 168 -5.08 -28.54 5.29
N ALA A 169 -4.28 -29.29 6.06
CA ALA A 169 -3.64 -28.78 7.27
C ALA A 169 -2.56 -27.73 6.93
N GLY A 170 -1.70 -28.00 5.94
CA GLY A 170 -0.66 -27.06 5.54
C GLY A 170 -1.21 -25.77 4.94
N ARG A 171 -2.31 -25.84 4.17
CA ARG A 171 -3.02 -24.62 3.74
C ARG A 171 -3.58 -23.82 4.91
N ALA A 172 -4.09 -24.49 5.94
CA ALA A 172 -4.56 -23.80 7.15
C ALA A 172 -3.43 -23.09 7.90
N GLU A 173 -2.20 -23.64 7.84
CA GLU A 173 -1.02 -22.96 8.35
C GLU A 173 -0.66 -21.74 7.50
N ASN A 174 -0.84 -21.79 6.17
CA ASN A 174 -0.50 -20.68 5.27
C ASN A 174 -1.45 -19.48 5.37
N ARG A 175 -2.72 -19.70 5.74
CA ARG A 175 -3.70 -18.63 5.99
C ARG A 175 -3.44 -17.96 7.34
N ARG A 176 -2.46 -17.06 7.39
CA ARG A 176 -1.96 -16.49 8.64
C ARG A 176 -1.55 -15.03 8.54
N VAL A 177 -1.32 -14.42 9.70
CA VAL A 177 -0.55 -13.18 9.82
C VAL A 177 0.67 -13.45 10.69
N THR A 178 1.84 -13.03 10.21
CA THR A 178 3.08 -12.99 10.98
C THR A 178 3.19 -11.62 11.64
N ILE A 179 3.50 -11.58 12.94
CA ILE A 179 3.83 -10.34 13.65
C ILE A 179 5.34 -10.25 13.79
N VAL A 180 5.94 -9.13 13.39
CA VAL A 180 7.31 -8.79 13.73
C VAL A 180 7.29 -7.57 14.65
N VAL A 181 7.80 -7.75 15.85
CA VAL A 181 7.96 -6.70 16.86
C VAL A 181 9.38 -6.18 16.77
N VAL A 182 9.55 -4.87 16.69
CA VAL A 182 10.84 -4.19 16.59
C VAL A 182 11.00 -3.29 17.81
N GLU A 183 12.13 -3.39 18.52
CA GLU A 183 12.43 -2.70 19.80
C GLU A 183 13.87 -2.14 19.81
#